data_AF-A0A0M9ELP2-F1
#
_entry.id   AF-A0A0M9ELP2-F1
#
_cell.length_a   1.000
_cell.length_b   1.000
_cell.length_c   1.000
_cell.angle_alpha   90.00
_cell.angle_beta   90.00
_cell.angle_gamma   90.00
#
_symmetry.space_group_name_H-M   'P 1'
#
loop_
_entity.id
_entity.type
_entity.pdbx_description
1 polymer ?
#
loop_
_entity_poly.entity_id
_entity_poly.type
_entity_poly.pdbx_seq_one_letter_code
_entity_poly.pdbx_strand_id
1 'polypeptide(L)'
;MFLTPDRKLFDYRGIGYAHREASTSAKLLPGPDLKHCPHTLIKVELLYTMESWIIDTTGCQYGFREILVPFNKYIADKSCQLLGHPTIYNWTETKDLDYFSTLPIMTRSRAQKQDRELERKARLRFADFVDRHVGADILDGSASEFNEKLVSFGNILKMYMSSFDDSQFGTSS
;
A
#
# COMPACT_ATOMS: atom_id res chain seq x y z
N MET A 1 29.21 -3.84 11.61
CA MET A 1 28.20 -3.17 12.44
C MET A 1 26.91 -3.19 11.62
N PHE A 2 25.89 -3.88 12.13
CA PHE A 2 24.71 -4.36 11.40
C PHE A 2 23.76 -3.25 10.99
N LEU A 3 23.24 -3.28 9.75
CA LEU A 3 21.87 -2.87 9.39
C LEU A 3 21.43 -3.64 8.11
N THR A 4 20.42 -4.48 8.27
CA THR A 4 19.70 -5.24 7.22
C THR A 4 18.69 -4.35 6.48
N PRO A 5 18.33 -4.59 5.20
CA PRO A 5 17.38 -3.75 4.47
C PRO A 5 15.90 -4.22 4.59
N ASP A 6 15.03 -3.29 4.96
CA ASP A 6 13.57 -3.35 5.20
C ASP A 6 12.72 -3.35 3.90
N ARG A 7 11.77 -4.28 3.71
CA ARG A 7 10.33 -4.36 4.14
C ARG A 7 9.34 -3.39 3.42
N LYS A 8 8.77 -3.95 2.33
CA LYS A 8 7.42 -3.88 1.69
C LYS A 8 6.50 -2.65 1.88
N LEU A 9 6.07 -2.08 0.74
CA LEU A 9 5.02 -1.07 0.59
C LEU A 9 3.66 -1.70 0.16
N PHE A 10 2.56 -1.33 0.82
CA PHE A 10 1.18 -1.60 0.41
C PHE A 10 0.45 -0.27 0.15
N ASP A 11 -0.26 -0.16 -0.97
CA ASP A 11 -1.27 0.89 -1.23
C ASP A 11 -2.66 0.23 -1.20
N TYR A 12 -3.47 0.63 -0.22
CA TYR A 12 -4.83 0.16 -0.02
C TYR A 12 -5.79 0.91 -0.96
N ARG A 13 -6.31 0.24 -1.98
CA ARG A 13 -7.63 0.59 -2.54
C ARG A 13 -8.64 -0.42 -2.02
N GLY A 14 -9.57 0.06 -1.21
CA GLY A 14 -10.65 -0.73 -0.63
C GLY A 14 -11.40 -1.52 -1.70
N ILE A 15 -11.32 -2.85 -1.60
CA ILE A 15 -12.20 -3.76 -2.32
C ILE A 15 -13.42 -3.97 -1.41
N GLY A 16 -14.51 -3.29 -1.75
CA GLY A 16 -15.81 -3.57 -1.17
C GLY A 16 -16.35 -4.90 -1.68
N TYR A 17 -16.40 -5.91 -0.82
CA TYR A 17 -17.44 -6.94 -0.88
C TYR A 17 -18.31 -6.76 0.36
N ALA A 18 -19.37 -5.98 0.21
CA ALA A 18 -20.43 -5.90 1.20
C ALA A 18 -21.50 -6.92 0.84
N HIS A 19 -21.65 -7.96 1.66
CA HIS A 19 -22.91 -8.65 1.81
C HIS A 19 -23.44 -8.42 3.22
N ARG A 20 -23.87 -7.19 3.50
CA ARG A 20 -25.07 -6.82 4.28
C ARG A 20 -25.13 -5.31 4.48
N GLU A 21 -26.36 -4.81 4.43
CA GLU A 21 -26.81 -3.42 4.34
C GLU A 21 -26.09 -2.42 5.27
N ALA A 22 -25.19 -1.64 4.69
CA ALA A 22 -24.88 -0.29 5.14
C ALA A 22 -24.89 0.61 3.91
N SER A 23 -25.81 1.58 3.86
CA SER A 23 -25.88 2.56 2.78
C SER A 23 -24.71 3.54 2.90
N THR A 24 -23.53 3.13 2.42
CA THR A 24 -22.40 4.03 2.17
C THR A 24 -22.50 4.47 0.71
N SER A 25 -22.84 5.75 0.51
CA SER A 25 -22.79 6.35 -0.82
C SER A 25 -21.32 6.49 -1.24
N ALA A 26 -20.79 5.45 -1.89
CA ALA A 26 -19.50 5.52 -2.55
C ALA A 26 -19.66 6.40 -3.79
N LYS A 27 -19.28 7.68 -3.68
CA LYS A 27 -19.25 8.59 -4.81
C LYS A 27 -18.05 8.23 -5.68
N LEU A 28 -18.30 7.61 -6.84
CA LEU A 28 -17.30 7.48 -7.89
C LEU A 28 -16.89 8.89 -8.33
N LEU A 29 -15.68 9.32 -7.94
CA LEU A 29 -15.02 10.46 -8.55
C LEU A 29 -14.29 9.92 -9.78
N PRO A 30 -14.68 10.30 -11.01
CA PRO A 30 -13.91 9.91 -12.18
C PRO A 30 -12.49 10.47 -12.03
N GLY A 31 -11.51 9.57 -11.98
CA GLY A 31 -10.11 9.95 -12.02
C GLY A 31 -9.78 10.65 -13.34
N PRO A 32 -8.75 11.51 -13.37
CA PRO A 32 -8.29 12.12 -14.61
C PRO A 32 -7.95 11.04 -15.65
N ASP A 33 -8.18 11.33 -16.93
CA ASP A 33 -7.84 10.45 -18.05
C ASP A 33 -6.37 10.01 -17.92
N LEU A 34 -6.16 8.73 -17.60
CA LEU A 34 -4.86 8.17 -17.21
C LEU A 34 -3.94 7.95 -18.42
N LYS A 35 -4.41 8.17 -19.65
CA LYS A 35 -3.66 7.90 -20.89
C LYS A 35 -2.28 8.57 -20.98
N HIS A 36 -2.06 9.64 -20.23
CA HIS A 36 -0.79 10.39 -20.24
C HIS A 36 -0.20 10.60 -18.85
N CYS A 37 -0.75 9.97 -17.80
CA CYS A 37 -0.21 10.10 -16.46
C CYS A 37 0.97 9.14 -16.28
N PRO A 38 2.16 9.62 -15.86
CA PRO A 38 3.26 8.75 -15.47
C PRO A 38 2.83 7.76 -14.39
N HIS A 39 3.17 6.48 -14.58
CA HIS A 39 2.94 5.43 -13.61
C HIS A 39 4.19 5.20 -12.75
N THR A 40 4.03 5.21 -11.43
CA THR A 40 5.14 5.00 -10.50
C THR A 40 5.28 3.52 -10.17
N LEU A 41 6.49 3.00 -10.40
CA LEU A 41 6.84 1.61 -10.14
C LEU A 41 7.97 1.51 -9.11
N ILE A 42 7.99 0.42 -8.36
CA ILE A 42 9.12 0.09 -7.49
C ILE A 42 10.00 -0.93 -8.21
N LYS A 43 11.22 -0.52 -8.52
CA LYS A 43 12.27 -1.45 -8.97
C LYS A 43 13.02 -1.98 -7.76
N VAL A 44 13.10 -3.29 -7.64
CA VAL A 44 13.88 -3.99 -6.61
C VAL A 44 15.08 -4.64 -7.28
N GLU A 45 16.26 -4.43 -6.71
CA GLU A 45 17.51 -5.06 -7.14
C GLU A 45 18.02 -5.93 -6.01
N LEU A 46 18.32 -7.20 -6.31
CA LEU A 46 18.85 -8.12 -5.32
C LEU A 46 20.37 -7.91 -5.20
N LEU A 47 20.81 -7.59 -3.98
CA LEU A 47 22.21 -7.31 -3.69
C LEU A 47 23.12 -8.46 -4.16
N TYR A 48 24.27 -8.10 -4.73
CA TYR A 48 25.29 -9.03 -5.23
C TYR A 48 24.83 -9.91 -6.41
N THR A 49 23.71 -9.57 -7.04
CA THR A 49 23.24 -10.23 -8.28
C THR A 49 22.96 -9.17 -9.36
N MET A 50 22.70 -9.62 -10.59
CA MET A 50 22.14 -8.77 -11.65
C MET A 50 20.60 -8.86 -11.71
N GLU A 51 20.00 -9.50 -10.72
CA GLU A 51 18.58 -9.79 -10.70
C GLU A 51 17.78 -8.54 -10.28
N SER A 52 16.78 -8.20 -11.09
CA SER A 52 15.91 -7.06 -10.81
C SER A 52 14.46 -7.35 -11.16
N TRP A 53 13.58 -6.80 -10.34
CA TRP A 53 12.14 -7.02 -10.37
C TRP A 53 11.38 -5.71 -10.30
N ILE A 54 10.19 -5.69 -10.87
CA ILE A 54 9.19 -4.65 -10.67
C ILE A 54 8.17 -5.16 -9.67
N ILE A 55 7.90 -4.34 -8.65
CA ILE A 55 6.71 -4.43 -7.81
C ILE A 55 5.73 -3.36 -8.29
N ASP A 56 4.58 -3.80 -8.78
CA ASP A 56 3.51 -2.96 -9.30
C ASP A 56 2.18 -3.27 -8.57
N THR A 57 1.98 -2.66 -7.41
CA THR A 57 0.75 -2.82 -6.62
C THR A 57 -0.43 -2.07 -7.21
N THR A 58 -0.18 -1.15 -8.15
CA THR A 58 -1.18 -0.25 -8.74
C THR A 58 -1.47 -0.57 -10.21
N GLY A 59 -0.77 -1.55 -10.80
CA GLY A 59 -0.89 -2.00 -12.18
C GLY A 59 -2.28 -2.48 -12.58
N CYS A 60 -3.09 -2.90 -11.60
CA CYS A 60 -4.50 -3.26 -11.80
C CYS A 60 -5.33 -2.13 -12.41
N GLN A 61 -4.93 -0.88 -12.20
CA GLN A 61 -5.58 0.30 -12.81
C GLN A 61 -5.40 0.36 -14.32
N TYR A 62 -4.40 -0.33 -14.85
CA TYR A 62 -4.07 -0.44 -16.27
C TYR A 62 -4.36 -1.84 -16.83
N GLY A 63 -5.08 -2.67 -16.07
CA GLY A 63 -5.42 -4.04 -16.45
C GLY A 63 -4.29 -5.07 -16.24
N PHE A 64 -3.19 -4.69 -15.58
CA PHE A 64 -2.12 -5.63 -15.22
C PHE A 64 -2.49 -6.40 -13.97
N ARG A 65 -2.25 -7.72 -13.97
CA ARG A 65 -2.63 -8.59 -12.84
C ARG A 65 -1.43 -8.96 -11.99
N GLU A 66 -0.26 -8.91 -12.59
CA GLU A 66 0.98 -9.33 -11.98
C GLU A 66 1.51 -8.23 -11.04
N ILE A 67 1.75 -8.61 -9.78
CA ILE A 67 2.29 -7.68 -8.77
C ILE A 67 3.82 -7.69 -8.80
N LEU A 68 4.45 -8.84 -9.07
CA LEU A 68 5.89 -9.02 -9.10
C LEU A 68 6.32 -9.63 -10.45
N VAL A 69 7.15 -8.91 -11.21
CA VAL A 69 7.56 -9.32 -12.57
C VAL A 69 9.05 -9.01 -12.77
N PRO A 70 9.83 -9.87 -13.45
CA PRO A 70 11.21 -9.53 -13.79
C PRO A 70 11.28 -8.22 -14.58
N PHE A 71 12.26 -7.35 -14.25
CA PHE A 71 12.33 -6.00 -14.80
C PHE A 71 12.31 -5.97 -16.33
N ASN A 72 13.19 -6.75 -16.98
CA ASN A 72 13.28 -6.80 -18.44
C ASN A 72 11.97 -7.28 -19.09
N LYS A 73 11.30 -8.24 -18.47
CA LYS A 73 10.01 -8.75 -18.93
C LYS A 73 8.93 -7.68 -18.82
N TYR A 74 8.86 -6.99 -17.68
CA TYR A 74 7.87 -5.93 -17.47
C TYR A 74 8.00 -4.81 -18.51
N ILE A 75 9.21 -4.32 -18.75
CA ILE A 75 9.44 -3.23 -19.73
C ILE A 75 9.09 -3.69 -21.16
N ALA A 76 9.50 -4.90 -21.55
CA ALA A 76 9.22 -5.43 -22.88
C ALA A 76 7.72 -5.66 -23.11
N ASP A 77 7.05 -6.34 -22.17
CA ASP A 77 5.64 -6.72 -22.32
C ASP A 77 4.70 -5.50 -22.29
N LYS A 78 5.06 -4.48 -21.49
CA LYS A 78 4.20 -3.30 -21.28
C LYS A 78 4.59 -2.11 -22.14
N SER A 79 5.63 -2.24 -22.98
CA SER A 79 6.15 -1.18 -23.86
C SER A 79 6.40 0.14 -23.10
N CYS A 80 6.85 0.05 -21.86
CA CYS A 80 7.03 1.21 -21.00
C CYS A 80 8.23 2.04 -21.44
N GLN A 81 8.08 3.36 -21.42
CA GLN A 81 9.19 4.30 -21.52
C GLN A 81 9.57 4.77 -20.12
N LEU A 82 10.84 4.60 -19.75
CA LEU A 82 11.34 5.08 -18.47
C LEU A 82 11.51 6.60 -18.53
N LEU A 83 10.79 7.31 -17.66
CA LEU A 83 10.95 8.75 -17.48
C LEU A 83 12.08 9.00 -16.49
N GLY A 84 13.31 9.01 -17.00
CA GLY A 84 14.51 9.27 -16.21
C GLY A 84 15.07 8.04 -15.49
N HIS A 85 16.02 8.29 -14.58
CA HIS A 85 16.69 7.24 -13.81
C HIS A 85 15.89 6.89 -12.55
N PRO A 86 15.88 5.62 -12.11
CA PRO A 86 15.30 5.25 -10.83
C PRO A 86 15.91 6.06 -9.69
N THR A 87 15.06 6.62 -8.85
CA THR A 87 15.47 7.31 -7.62
C THR A 87 15.36 6.38 -6.42
N ILE A 88 16.21 6.59 -5.42
CA ILE A 88 16.10 5.85 -4.15
C ILE A 88 14.70 6.05 -3.58
N TYR A 89 14.04 4.94 -3.27
CA TYR A 89 12.71 4.94 -2.68
C TYR A 89 12.81 5.25 -1.19
N ASN A 90 12.68 6.53 -0.82
CA ASN A 90 12.75 7.03 0.55
C ASN A 90 11.40 7.55 1.06
N TRP A 91 10.31 6.88 0.66
CA TRP A 91 8.97 7.24 1.10
C TRP A 91 8.67 6.58 2.43
N THR A 92 8.15 7.37 3.36
CA THR A 92 7.55 6.88 4.61
C THR A 92 6.07 6.67 4.40
N GLU A 93 5.43 5.99 5.34
CA GLU A 93 4.00 5.66 5.35
C GLU A 93 3.09 6.89 5.26
N THR A 94 3.64 8.06 5.56
CA THR A 94 2.90 9.33 5.67
C THR A 94 3.47 10.45 4.82
N LYS A 95 4.49 10.18 3.97
CA LYS A 95 5.20 11.22 3.21
C LYS A 95 4.31 11.98 2.22
N ASP A 96 3.39 11.29 1.56
CA ASP A 96 2.36 11.90 0.72
C ASP A 96 1.41 12.78 1.55
N LEU A 97 1.04 12.35 2.76
CA LEU A 97 0.23 13.17 3.67
C LEU A 97 0.99 14.42 4.12
N ASP A 98 2.30 14.30 4.37
CA ASP A 98 3.18 15.44 4.67
C ASP A 98 3.20 16.41 3.48
N TYR A 99 3.40 15.90 2.26
CA TYR A 99 3.35 16.69 1.05
C TYR A 99 1.99 17.37 0.87
N PHE A 100 0.88 16.66 0.98
CA PHE A 100 -0.46 17.24 0.86
C PHE A 100 -0.75 18.28 1.94
N SER A 101 -0.12 18.19 3.11
CA SER A 101 -0.26 19.19 4.16
C SER A 101 0.37 20.54 3.77
N THR A 102 1.32 20.54 2.83
CA THR A 102 1.90 21.77 2.27
C THR A 102 0.98 22.44 1.25
N LEU A 103 -0.01 21.73 0.71
CA LEU A 103 -0.88 22.25 -0.35
C LEU A 103 -2.08 22.98 0.25
N PRO A 104 -2.24 24.31 0.04
CA PRO A 104 -3.32 25.09 0.64
C PRO A 104 -4.72 24.59 0.26
N ILE A 105 -4.89 23.99 -0.93
CA ILE A 105 -6.17 23.43 -1.37
C ILE A 105 -6.61 22.19 -0.57
N MET A 106 -5.64 21.46 -0.05
CA MET A 106 -5.89 20.22 0.71
C MET A 106 -6.07 20.50 2.20
N THR A 107 -5.78 21.70 2.71
CA THR A 107 -5.83 22.03 4.15
C THR A 107 -6.83 23.14 4.49
N ARG A 108 -7.75 23.46 3.58
CA ARG A 108 -8.69 24.58 3.74
C ARG A 108 -9.71 24.34 4.84
N SER A 109 -10.30 23.15 4.89
CA SER A 109 -11.39 22.86 5.81
C SER A 109 -10.91 22.08 7.04
N ARG A 110 -11.66 22.21 8.15
CA ARG A 110 -11.45 21.40 9.35
C ARG A 110 -11.60 19.90 9.05
N ALA A 111 -12.59 19.53 8.24
CA ALA A 111 -12.83 18.15 7.82
C ALA A 111 -11.62 17.57 7.09
N GLN A 112 -11.06 18.29 6.10
CA GLN A 112 -9.85 17.85 5.39
C GLN A 112 -8.63 17.65 6.30
N LYS A 113 -8.53 18.41 7.39
CA LYS A 113 -7.47 18.23 8.39
C LYS A 113 -7.73 16.97 9.23
N GLN A 114 -8.96 16.80 9.70
CA GLN A 114 -9.36 15.63 10.50
C GLN A 114 -9.24 14.31 9.72
N ASP A 115 -9.70 14.28 8.48
CA ASP A 115 -9.61 13.09 7.62
C ASP A 115 -8.14 12.68 7.41
N ARG A 116 -7.24 13.65 7.23
CA ARG A 116 -5.80 13.38 7.07
C ARG A 116 -5.15 12.87 8.34
N GLU A 117 -5.53 13.41 9.50
CA GLU A 117 -5.03 12.92 10.80
C GLU A 117 -5.53 11.50 11.07
N LEU A 118 -6.78 11.19 10.69
CA LEU A 118 -7.33 9.84 10.76
C LEU A 118 -6.55 8.88 9.86
N GLU A 119 -6.34 9.26 8.59
CA GLU A 119 -5.55 8.51 7.62
C GLU A 119 -4.12 8.28 8.12
N ARG A 120 -3.45 9.32 8.64
CA ARG A 120 -2.10 9.23 9.21
C ARG A 120 -2.05 8.17 10.32
N LYS A 121 -2.96 8.23 11.27
CA LYS A 121 -3.01 7.28 12.39
C LYS A 121 -3.30 5.86 11.90
N ALA A 122 -4.20 5.68 10.93
CA ALA A 122 -4.51 4.37 10.37
C ALA A 122 -3.29 3.75 9.67
N ARG A 123 -2.55 4.54 8.88
CA ARG A 123 -1.32 4.08 8.20
C ARG A 123 -0.22 3.71 9.16
N LEU A 124 0.03 4.54 10.18
CA LEU A 124 1.03 4.23 11.20
C LEU A 124 0.66 2.97 12.01
N ARG A 125 -0.63 2.75 12.28
CA ARG A 125 -1.10 1.53 12.93
C ARG A 125 -0.90 0.31 12.04
N PHE A 126 -1.20 0.40 10.75
CA PHE A 126 -0.92 -0.69 9.81
C PHE A 126 0.58 -0.98 9.71
N ALA A 127 1.43 0.05 9.70
CA ALA A 127 2.89 -0.11 9.69
C ALA A 127 3.38 -0.87 10.93
N ASP A 128 2.89 -0.49 12.12
CA ASP A 128 3.19 -1.18 13.38
C ASP A 128 2.71 -2.64 13.37
N PHE A 129 1.55 -2.93 12.76
CA PHE A 129 1.11 -4.31 12.56
C PHE A 129 2.09 -5.12 11.71
N VAL A 130 2.51 -4.56 10.57
CA VAL A 130 3.47 -5.19 9.65
C VAL A 130 4.78 -5.45 10.36
N ASP A 131 5.31 -4.48 11.10
CA ASP A 131 6.57 -4.61 11.82
C ASP A 131 6.55 -5.80 12.82
N ARG A 132 5.46 -5.91 13.57
CA ARG A 132 5.27 -6.96 14.59
C ARG A 132 4.98 -8.35 14.04
N HIS A 133 4.33 -8.46 12.88
CA HIS A 133 3.77 -9.73 12.40
C HIS A 133 4.36 -10.25 11.08
N VAL A 134 5.13 -9.43 10.34
CA VAL A 134 5.75 -9.86 9.08
C VAL A 134 7.23 -10.18 9.33
N GLY A 135 7.53 -11.44 9.67
CA GLY A 135 8.89 -11.94 9.83
C GLY A 135 9.59 -12.28 8.50
N ALA A 136 10.88 -12.64 8.58
CA ALA A 136 11.62 -13.17 7.42
C ALA A 136 11.07 -14.54 6.97
N ASP A 137 10.48 -15.27 7.90
CA ASP A 137 9.89 -16.60 7.77
C ASP A 137 8.42 -16.59 7.29
N ILE A 138 7.89 -15.40 6.96
CA ILE A 138 6.49 -15.24 6.52
C ILE A 138 6.19 -16.03 5.24
N LEU A 139 7.22 -16.31 4.43
CA LEU A 139 7.13 -17.09 3.20
C LEU A 139 7.58 -18.55 3.36
N ASP A 140 8.05 -18.93 4.55
CA ASP A 140 8.58 -20.28 4.79
C ASP A 140 7.46 -21.32 4.87
N GLY A 141 7.80 -22.55 4.51
CA GLY A 141 6.92 -23.71 4.57
C GLY A 141 6.40 -24.15 3.21
N SER A 142 5.57 -25.18 3.24
CA SER A 142 4.81 -25.68 2.10
C SER A 142 3.73 -24.70 1.66
N ALA A 143 3.19 -24.90 0.46
CA ALA A 143 2.08 -24.07 -0.03
C ALA A 143 0.83 -24.14 0.88
N SER A 144 0.59 -25.27 1.55
CA SER A 144 -0.52 -25.41 2.51
C SER A 144 -0.29 -24.55 3.75
N GLU A 145 0.90 -24.65 4.35
CA GLU A 145 1.28 -23.86 5.51
C GLU A 145 1.27 -22.36 5.20
N PHE A 146 1.73 -21.97 4.01
CA PHE A 146 1.65 -20.59 3.56
C PHE A 146 0.19 -20.10 3.46
N ASN A 147 -0.72 -20.91 2.90
CA ASN A 147 -2.14 -20.55 2.82
C ASN A 147 -2.77 -20.40 4.22
N GLU A 148 -2.43 -21.28 5.16
CA GLU A 148 -2.87 -21.19 6.55
C GLU A 148 -2.33 -19.91 7.23
N LYS A 149 -1.04 -19.61 7.05
CA LYS A 149 -0.42 -18.36 7.51
C LYS A 149 -1.14 -17.14 6.91
N LEU A 150 -1.46 -17.17 5.61
CA LEU A 150 -2.13 -16.06 4.93
C LEU A 150 -3.54 -15.81 5.48
N VAL A 151 -4.32 -16.87 5.70
CA VAL A 151 -5.67 -16.75 6.29
C VAL A 151 -5.57 -16.22 7.72
N SER A 152 -4.67 -16.77 8.54
CA SER A 152 -4.44 -16.32 9.91
C SER A 152 -4.02 -14.84 9.95
N PHE A 153 -3.04 -14.46 9.13
CA PHE A 153 -2.57 -13.08 8.99
C PHE A 153 -3.69 -12.12 8.65
N GLY A 154 -4.54 -12.47 7.67
CA GLY A 154 -5.70 -11.65 7.29
C GLY A 154 -6.71 -11.48 8.42
N ASN A 155 -6.94 -12.50 9.24
CA ASN A 155 -7.85 -12.42 10.39
C ASN A 155 -7.27 -11.55 11.51
N ILE A 156 -5.98 -11.72 11.84
CA ILE A 156 -5.32 -10.90 12.86
C ILE A 156 -5.27 -9.44 12.42
N LEU A 157 -4.94 -9.19 11.15
CA LEU A 157 -4.94 -7.84 10.57
C LEU A 157 -6.31 -7.17 10.71
N LYS A 158 -7.40 -7.87 10.36
CA LYS A 158 -8.76 -7.35 10.52
C LYS A 158 -9.05 -6.98 11.97
N MET A 159 -8.78 -7.88 12.92
CA MET A 159 -8.98 -7.59 14.35
C MET A 159 -8.14 -6.39 14.84
N TYR A 160 -6.89 -6.32 14.39
CA TYR A 160 -5.96 -5.25 14.77
C TYR A 160 -6.40 -3.88 14.24
N MET A 161 -6.88 -3.84 12.99
CA MET A 161 -7.38 -2.62 12.37
C MET A 161 -8.76 -2.22 12.88
N SER A 162 -9.68 -3.15 13.15
CA SER A 162 -11.02 -2.81 13.67
C SER A 162 -10.98 -2.20 15.07
N SER A 163 -10.07 -2.66 15.94
CA SER A 163 -9.88 -2.05 17.27
C SER A 163 -9.35 -0.61 17.24
N PHE A 164 -8.95 -0.11 16.07
CA PHE A 164 -8.61 1.30 15.87
C PHE A 164 -9.86 2.20 15.90
N ASP A 165 -10.94 1.78 15.23
CA ASP A 165 -12.18 2.55 15.14
C ASP A 165 -12.85 2.66 16.50
N ASP A 166 -12.87 1.56 17.27
CA ASP A 166 -13.42 1.52 18.63
C ASP A 166 -12.70 2.49 19.59
N SER A 167 -11.39 2.69 19.39
CA SER A 167 -10.58 3.62 20.20
C SER A 167 -10.79 5.10 19.85
N GLN A 168 -11.28 5.40 18.63
CA GLN A 168 -11.57 6.77 18.19
C GLN A 168 -12.98 7.22 18.55
N PHE A 169 -13.92 6.28 18.69
CA PHE A 169 -15.30 6.51 19.07
C PHE A 169 -15.61 6.09 20.52
N GLY A 170 -14.64 6.20 21.42
CA GLY A 170 -14.80 5.84 22.84
C GLY A 170 -16.20 6.24 23.34
N THR A 171 -17.04 5.23 23.52
CA THR A 171 -18.38 5.39 24.07
C THR A 171 -18.18 5.97 25.44
N SER A 172 -18.52 7.25 25.57
CA SER A 172 -18.72 7.89 26.86
C SER A 172 -19.94 7.22 27.48
N SER A 173 -19.69 6.19 28.28
CA SER A 173 -20.65 5.63 29.23
C SER A 173 -20.48 6.35 30.56
#